data_AF-A0A2I0F4J4-F1
#
_entry.id   AF-A0A2I0F4J4-F1
#
_cell.length_a   1.000
_cell.length_b   1.000
_cell.length_c   1.000
_cell.angle_alpha   90.00
_cell.angle_beta   90.00
_cell.angle_gamma   90.00
#
_symmetry.space_group_name_H-M   'P 1'
#
loop_
_entity.id
_entity.type
_entity.pdbx_description
1 polymer ?
#
loop_
_entity_poly.entity_id
_entity_poly.type
_entity_poly.pdbx_seq_one_letter_code
_entity_poly.pdbx_strand_id
1 'polypeptide(L)'
;MQCRMNCGACCEAPSITSYIPGMPDGKPAGVRCVNLSADNLCLIFTDPERPALCDTFKASADVCGNNRDQALFLITDLEIQTAI
;
A
#
# COMPACT_ATOMS: atom_id res chain seq x y z
N MET A 1 14.48 -2.98 -4.25
CA MET A 1 14.06 -3.67 -5.50
C MET A 1 13.13 -2.74 -6.28
N GLN A 2 12.78 -3.07 -7.53
CA GLN A 2 11.78 -2.29 -8.27
C GLN A 2 10.36 -2.68 -7.82
N CYS A 3 9.45 -1.71 -7.75
CA CYS A 3 8.04 -1.99 -7.47
C CYS A 3 7.46 -2.85 -8.60
N ARG A 4 6.73 -3.91 -8.25
CA ARG A 4 6.09 -4.79 -9.23
C ARG A 4 4.72 -4.24 -9.59
N MET A 5 4.50 -4.00 -10.89
CA MET A 5 3.17 -3.69 -11.42
C MET A 5 2.17 -4.78 -11.05
N ASN A 6 0.91 -4.40 -10.85
CA ASN A 6 -0.21 -5.28 -10.48
C ASN A 6 -0.08 -5.98 -9.11
N CYS A 7 0.85 -5.54 -8.24
CA CYS A 7 1.00 -6.09 -6.90
C CYS A 7 -0.09 -5.58 -5.94
N GLY A 8 -0.22 -4.26 -5.78
CA GLY A 8 -1.24 -3.63 -4.93
C GLY A 8 -1.11 -3.82 -3.42
N ALA A 9 -0.14 -4.62 -2.92
CA ALA A 9 -0.04 -4.97 -1.50
C ALA A 9 0.07 -3.74 -0.57
N CYS A 10 0.85 -2.72 -0.95
CA CYS A 10 0.97 -1.47 -0.18
C CYS A 10 -0.33 -0.64 -0.14
N CYS A 11 -1.26 -0.88 -1.06
CA CYS A 11 -2.58 -0.23 -1.09
C CYS A 11 -3.68 -1.04 -0.40
N GLU A 12 -3.40 -2.28 0.03
CA GLU A 12 -4.36 -3.16 0.69
C GLU A 12 -4.00 -3.38 2.15
N ALA A 13 -2.78 -3.84 2.42
CA ALA A 13 -2.43 -4.42 3.70
C ALA A 13 -2.12 -3.42 4.85
N PRO A 14 -1.25 -2.40 4.70
CA PRO A 14 -0.88 -1.54 5.82
C PRO A 14 -2.01 -0.59 6.20
N SER A 15 -2.05 -0.13 7.46
CA SER A 15 -2.92 0.99 7.81
C SER A 15 -2.30 2.32 7.35
N ILE A 16 -3.16 3.28 7.02
CA ILE A 16 -2.79 4.64 6.68
C ILE A 16 -3.72 5.55 7.46
N THR A 17 -3.19 6.40 8.35
CA THR A 17 -4.00 7.30 9.18
C THR A 17 -4.09 8.72 8.64
N SER A 18 -3.36 9.03 7.57
CA SER A 18 -3.43 10.32 6.89
C SER A 18 -4.47 10.31 5.77
N TYR A 19 -4.90 11.50 5.35
CA TYR A 19 -5.77 11.71 4.20
C TYR A 19 -5.35 10.90 2.95
N ILE A 20 -6.35 10.33 2.28
CA ILE A 20 -6.27 9.78 0.93
C ILE A 20 -7.45 10.37 0.13
N PRO A 21 -7.28 10.77 -1.14
CA PRO A 21 -8.41 11.14 -1.99
C PRO A 21 -9.49 10.04 -2.00
N GLY A 22 -10.70 10.37 -1.54
CA GLY A 22 -11.81 9.41 -1.37
C GLY A 22 -11.81 8.59 -0.08
N MET A 23 -10.80 8.75 0.79
CA MET A 23 -10.76 8.19 2.16
C MET A 23 -10.15 9.24 3.13
N PRO A 24 -10.93 10.25 3.57
CA PRO A 24 -10.39 11.40 4.29
C PRO A 24 -9.78 11.05 5.67
N ASP A 25 -10.32 10.04 6.35
CA ASP A 25 -9.82 9.53 7.63
C ASP A 25 -8.73 8.46 7.47
N GLY A 26 -8.21 8.31 6.25
CA GLY A 26 -7.24 7.28 5.89
C GLY A 26 -7.86 5.92 5.56
N LYS A 27 -7.04 4.88 5.65
CA LYS A 27 -7.36 3.51 5.24
C LYS A 27 -6.97 2.53 6.35
N PRO A 28 -7.91 1.76 6.93
CA PRO A 28 -7.57 0.71 7.87
C PRO A 28 -6.66 -0.38 7.25
N ALA A 29 -5.94 -1.10 8.10
CA ALA A 29 -5.17 -2.27 7.67
C ALA A 29 -6.09 -3.33 7.05
N GLY A 30 -5.62 -4.01 6.02
CA GLY A 30 -6.38 -5.01 5.26
C GLY A 30 -7.54 -4.48 4.41
N VAL A 31 -7.86 -3.19 4.49
CA VAL A 31 -8.89 -2.57 3.64
C VAL A 31 -8.29 -2.15 2.31
N ARG A 32 -8.96 -2.50 1.20
CA ARG A 32 -8.57 -2.09 -0.16
C ARG A 32 -8.74 -0.58 -0.33
N CYS A 33 -7.67 0.11 -0.75
CA CYS A 33 -7.72 1.55 -1.07
C CYS A 33 -8.72 1.84 -2.21
N VAL A 34 -9.51 2.90 -2.08
CA VAL A 34 -10.47 3.33 -3.11
C VAL A 34 -9.81 3.66 -4.46
N ASN A 35 -8.54 4.07 -4.44
CA ASN A 35 -7.78 4.40 -5.64
C ASN A 35 -7.01 3.20 -6.24
N LEU A 36 -7.27 1.97 -5.76
CA LEU A 36 -6.65 0.77 -6.32
C LEU A 36 -7.58 0.14 -7.36
N SER A 37 -7.16 0.16 -8.63
CA SER A 37 -7.91 -0.41 -9.75
C SER A 37 -8.14 -1.93 -9.60
N ALA A 38 -9.03 -2.50 -10.41
CA ALA A 38 -9.24 -3.95 -10.46
C ALA A 38 -7.95 -4.73 -10.79
N ASP A 39 -7.05 -4.13 -11.58
CA ASP A 39 -5.75 -4.71 -11.97
C ASP A 39 -4.62 -4.44 -10.94
N ASN A 40 -4.96 -3.95 -9.74
CA ASN A 40 -4.00 -3.60 -8.68
C ASN A 40 -3.01 -2.49 -9.09
N LEU A 41 -3.49 -1.50 -9.84
CA LEU A 41 -2.75 -0.29 -10.18
C LEU A 41 -3.29 0.91 -9.39
N CYS A 42 -2.40 1.72 -8.82
CA CYS A 42 -2.81 2.95 -8.15
C CYS A 42 -3.24 3.99 -9.19
N LEU A 43 -4.52 4.36 -9.18
CA LEU A 43 -5.12 5.29 -10.15
C LEU A 43 -4.55 6.70 -10.04
N ILE A 44 -4.03 7.07 -8.87
CA ILE A 44 -3.43 8.39 -8.58
C ILE A 44 -1.91 8.31 -8.47
N PHE A 45 -1.24 7.31 -9.09
CA PHE A 45 0.20 7.10 -8.90
C PHE A 45 1.06 8.32 -9.25
N THR A 46 0.69 9.06 -10.30
CA THR A 46 1.36 10.28 -10.78
C THR A 46 0.62 11.56 -10.41
N ASP A 47 -0.45 11.46 -9.63
CA ASP A 47 -1.29 12.60 -9.27
C ASP A 47 -0.64 13.38 -8.12
N PRO A 48 -0.60 14.74 -8.17
CA PRO A 48 -0.09 15.55 -7.06
C PRO A 48 -0.88 15.38 -5.75
N GLU A 49 -2.14 14.93 -5.79
CA GLU A 49 -2.95 14.63 -4.60
C GLU A 49 -2.63 13.26 -3.97
N ARG A 50 -1.70 12.49 -4.56
CA ARG A 50 -1.24 11.23 -3.97
C ARG A 50 -0.65 11.49 -2.57
N PRO A 51 -1.07 10.74 -1.54
CA PRO A 51 -0.55 10.95 -0.19
C PRO A 51 0.96 10.84 -0.13
N ALA A 52 1.62 11.79 0.56
CA ALA A 52 3.08 11.86 0.64
C ALA A 52 3.71 10.55 1.14
N LEU A 53 3.09 9.89 2.13
CA LEU A 53 3.60 8.60 2.62
C LEU A 53 3.64 7.54 1.51
N CYS A 54 2.63 7.51 0.63
CA CYS A 54 2.53 6.56 -0.45
C CYS A 54 3.63 6.80 -1.50
N ASP A 55 4.11 8.04 -1.65
CA ASP A 55 5.21 8.40 -2.55
C ASP A 55 6.60 8.12 -1.94
N THR A 56 6.72 8.27 -0.61
CA THR A 56 7.93 7.93 0.13
C THR A 56 8.19 6.42 0.21
N PHE A 57 7.14 5.59 0.13
CA PHE A 57 7.27 4.14 0.17
C PHE A 57 8.14 3.61 -0.99
N LYS A 58 9.27 2.98 -0.67
CA LYS A 58 10.18 2.35 -1.63
C LYS A 58 10.12 0.83 -1.50
N ALA A 59 10.04 0.14 -2.63
CA ALA A 59 9.99 -1.33 -2.64
C ALA A 59 11.29 -1.96 -2.13
N SER A 60 11.18 -2.78 -1.09
CA SER A 60 12.29 -3.51 -0.45
C SER A 60 12.00 -5.01 -0.46
N ALA A 61 13.05 -5.83 -0.35
CA ALA A 61 12.88 -7.29 -0.32
C ALA A 61 12.11 -7.73 0.94
N ASP A 62 12.37 -7.10 2.08
CA ASP A 62 11.78 -7.45 3.37
C ASP A 62 10.28 -7.14 3.46
N VAL A 63 9.79 -6.21 2.64
CA VAL A 63 8.35 -5.87 2.58
C VAL A 63 7.66 -6.52 1.38
N CYS A 64 8.33 -6.57 0.22
CA CYS A 64 7.68 -7.01 -1.02
C CYS A 64 7.91 -8.48 -1.36
N GLY A 65 8.92 -9.15 -0.80
CA GLY A 65 9.25 -10.55 -1.15
C GLY A 65 9.40 -10.76 -2.67
N ASN A 66 9.03 -11.95 -3.15
CA ASN A 66 9.18 -12.34 -4.57
C ASN A 66 7.87 -12.34 -5.37
N ASN A 67 6.71 -12.32 -4.72
CA ASN A 67 5.40 -12.32 -5.37
C ASN A 67 4.36 -11.53 -4.54
N ARG A 68 3.14 -11.34 -5.09
CA ARG A 68 2.07 -10.57 -4.44
C ARG A 68 1.68 -11.16 -3.07
N ASP A 69 1.55 -12.48 -2.99
CA ASP A 69 1.11 -13.14 -1.75
C ASP A 69 2.15 -12.97 -0.64
N GLN A 70 3.44 -13.09 -0.97
CA GLN A 70 4.53 -12.76 -0.04
C GLN A 70 4.50 -11.29 0.36
N ALA A 71 4.27 -10.36 -0.57
CA ALA A 71 4.19 -8.94 -0.25
C ALA A 71 3.06 -8.65 0.74
N LEU A 72 1.87 -9.24 0.51
CA LEU A 72 0.74 -9.12 1.41
C LEU A 72 1.05 -9.71 2.79
N PHE A 73 1.64 -10.91 2.83
CA PHE A 73 2.04 -11.54 4.08
C PHE A 73 3.03 -10.67 4.88
N LEU A 74 4.15 -10.28 4.25
CA LEU A 74 5.23 -9.56 4.91
C LEU A 74 4.80 -8.19 5.43
N ILE A 75 4.09 -7.41 4.62
CA ILE A 75 3.65 -6.08 5.07
C ILE A 75 2.54 -6.15 6.12
N THR A 76 1.68 -7.17 6.08
CA THR A 76 0.67 -7.41 7.14
C THR A 76 1.33 -7.85 8.44
N ASP A 77 2.34 -8.71 8.36
CA ASP A 77 3.13 -9.12 9.53
C ASP A 77 3.86 -7.94 10.17
N LEU A 78 4.47 -7.07 9.36
CA LEU A 78 5.09 -5.83 9.83
C LEU A 78 4.08 -4.88 10.50
N GLU A 79 2.89 -4.72 9.94
CA GLU A 79 1.80 -3.93 10.53
C GLU A 79 1.45 -4.47 11.93
N ILE A 80 1.28 -5.79 12.07
CA ILE A 80 0.93 -6.43 13.34
C ILE A 80 2.05 -6.26 14.38
N GLN A 81 3.30 -6.43 13.96
CA GLN A 81 4.46 -6.31 14.86
C GLN A 81 4.71 -4.86 15.33
N THR A 82 4.22 -3.87 14.59
CA THR A 82 4.44 -2.45 14.88
C THR A 82 3.18 -1.71 15.32
N ALA A 83 2.04 -2.39 15.38
CA ALA A 83 0.81 -1.87 15.96
C ALA A 83 1.00 -1.64 17.46
N ILE A 84 0.80 -0.39 17.90
CA ILE A 84 0.87 0.05 19.31
C ILE A 84 -0.55 0.24 19.84
#